data_AF-A0A956LJM7-F1
#
_entry.id   AF-A0A956LJM7-F1
#
_cell.length_a   1.000
_cell.length_b   1.000
_cell.length_c   1.000
_cell.angle_alpha   90.00
_cell.angle_beta   90.00
_cell.angle_gamma   90.00
#
_symmetry.space_group_name_H-M   'P 1'
#
loop_
_entity.id
_entity.type
_entity.pdbx_description
1 polymer ?
#
loop_
_entity_poly.entity_id
_entity_poly.type
_entity_poly.pdbx_seq_one_letter_code
_entity_poly.pdbx_strand_id
1 'polypeptide(L)'
;EMLGHRQPSTTKRYAHLSNNVVREALETTTRRIVNASTLRPAAPQPFVPITDRQWRAIEPIVEATRRPGGRPVDLRALVNGIRWVLERKAKWRELPGEYGTPTTTWRWYKRWLDSGVWAEIERVVS
;
A
#
# COMPACT_ATOMS: atom_id res chain seq x y z
N GLU A 1 19.24 -64.37 -44.14
CA GLU A 1 19.49 -63.46 -43.01
C GLU A 1 19.46 -62.03 -43.53
N MET A 2 18.79 -61.01 -42.99
CA MET A 2 17.73 -60.87 -42.01
C MET A 2 16.89 -59.66 -42.48
N LEU A 3 15.56 -59.76 -42.48
CA LEU A 3 14.66 -58.61 -42.51
C LEU A 3 14.08 -58.45 -41.10
N GLY A 4 14.02 -57.20 -40.63
CA GLY A 4 13.19 -56.83 -39.48
C GLY A 4 13.98 -56.29 -38.30
N HIS A 5 13.96 -54.98 -38.11
CA HIS A 5 13.00 -54.34 -37.21
C HIS A 5 13.40 -52.87 -37.02
N ARG A 6 12.66 -51.95 -37.65
CA ARG A 6 12.54 -50.58 -37.13
C ARG A 6 12.07 -50.69 -35.68
N GLN A 7 12.72 -49.99 -34.76
CA GLN A 7 12.20 -49.78 -33.41
C GLN A 7 11.53 -48.40 -33.34
N PRO A 8 10.19 -48.28 -33.53
CA PRO A 8 9.45 -47.12 -33.07
C PRO A 8 8.47 -47.58 -31.98
N SER A 9 8.90 -47.67 -30.72
CA SER A 9 7.97 -48.15 -29.68
C SER A 9 8.24 -47.69 -28.25
N THR A 10 9.39 -47.13 -27.91
CA THR A 10 9.56 -46.65 -26.52
C THR A 10 8.63 -45.46 -26.25
N THR A 11 8.41 -44.57 -27.22
CA THR A 11 7.54 -43.41 -27.03
C THR A 11 6.04 -43.73 -27.03
N LYS A 12 5.61 -44.83 -27.68
CA LYS A 12 4.18 -45.19 -27.79
C LYS A 12 3.68 -45.99 -26.57
N ARG A 13 4.58 -46.74 -25.90
CA ARG A 13 4.27 -47.53 -24.70
C ARG A 13 4.13 -46.73 -23.40
N TYR A 14 4.62 -45.48 -23.35
CA TYR A 14 4.51 -44.63 -22.15
C TYR A 14 3.56 -43.44 -22.30
N ALA A 15 2.93 -43.25 -23.47
CA ALA A 15 2.01 -42.13 -23.71
C ALA A 15 0.78 -42.15 -22.78
N HIS A 16 0.35 -43.33 -22.33
CA HIS A 16 -0.72 -43.53 -21.36
C HIS A 16 -0.21 -43.57 -19.90
N LEU A 17 1.10 -43.80 -19.72
CA LEU A 17 1.82 -43.86 -18.43
C LEU A 17 2.41 -42.52 -17.99
N SER A 18 2.30 -41.47 -18.83
CA SER A 18 2.24 -40.08 -18.37
C SER A 18 0.91 -39.90 -17.63
N ASN A 19 0.86 -40.64 -16.53
CA ASN A 19 -0.31 -41.03 -15.78
C ASN A 19 -0.92 -39.79 -15.16
N ASN A 20 -2.21 -39.91 -14.82
CA ASN A 20 -2.99 -38.91 -14.11
C ASN A 20 -2.23 -38.16 -13.02
N VAL A 21 -1.22 -38.77 -12.37
CA VAL A 21 -0.28 -38.12 -11.44
C VAL A 21 0.40 -36.86 -11.99
N VAL A 22 0.97 -36.88 -13.20
CA VAL A 22 1.64 -35.69 -13.79
C VAL A 22 0.62 -34.61 -14.11
N ARG A 23 -0.54 -35.03 -14.62
CA ARG A 23 -1.66 -34.13 -14.92
C ARG A 23 -2.26 -33.52 -13.64
N GLU A 24 -2.49 -34.31 -12.61
CA GLU A 24 -2.97 -33.88 -11.30
C GLU A 24 -1.95 -32.96 -10.62
N ALA A 25 -0.65 -33.24 -10.73
CA ALA A 25 0.39 -32.37 -10.21
C ALA A 25 0.39 -31.01 -10.92
N LEU A 26 0.25 -30.99 -12.25
CA LEU A 26 0.11 -29.76 -13.04
C LEU A 26 -1.20 -29.01 -12.72
N GLU A 27 -2.33 -29.71 -12.64
CA GLU A 27 -3.62 -29.12 -12.30
C GLU A 27 -3.64 -28.59 -10.85
N THR A 28 -3.02 -29.29 -9.90
CA THR A 28 -2.88 -28.86 -8.50
C THR A 28 -1.98 -27.64 -8.38
N THR A 29 -0.85 -27.64 -9.09
CA THR A 29 0.08 -26.51 -9.12
C THR A 29 -0.56 -25.30 -9.78
N THR A 30 -1.23 -25.50 -10.92
CA THR A 30 -2.00 -24.47 -11.62
C THR A 30 -3.12 -23.93 -10.74
N ARG A 31 -3.87 -24.79 -10.05
CA ARG A 31 -4.94 -24.38 -9.11
C ARG A 31 -4.38 -23.61 -7.93
N ARG A 32 -3.21 -23.97 -7.41
CA ARG A 32 -2.53 -23.21 -6.34
C ARG A 32 -2.05 -21.85 -6.81
N ILE A 33 -1.46 -21.76 -8.00
CA ILE A 33 -1.03 -20.50 -8.60
C ILE A 33 -2.23 -19.62 -8.89
N VAL A 34 -3.27 -20.17 -9.54
CA VAL A 34 -4.52 -19.46 -9.82
C VAL A 34 -5.19 -19.04 -8.51
N ASN A 35 -5.29 -19.91 -7.49
CA ASN A 35 -5.85 -19.54 -6.19
C ASN A 35 -5.03 -18.43 -5.49
N ALA A 36 -3.70 -18.52 -5.53
CA ALA A 36 -2.81 -17.49 -5.01
C ALA A 36 -2.91 -16.18 -5.81
N SER A 37 -3.22 -16.25 -7.11
CA SER A 37 -3.42 -15.10 -7.99
C SER A 37 -4.84 -14.53 -7.90
N THR A 38 -5.83 -15.35 -7.50
CA THR A 38 -7.20 -14.93 -7.17
C THR A 38 -7.31 -14.36 -5.77
N LEU A 39 -6.21 -14.26 -5.01
CA LEU A 39 -6.13 -13.30 -3.92
C LEU A 39 -6.34 -11.92 -4.54
N ARG A 40 -7.62 -11.52 -4.59
CA ARG A 40 -8.05 -10.16 -4.87
C ARG A 40 -7.10 -9.27 -4.09
N PRO A 41 -6.38 -8.33 -4.74
CA PRO A 41 -5.48 -7.45 -4.01
C PRO A 41 -6.29 -6.89 -2.85
N ALA A 42 -5.81 -7.12 -1.63
CA ALA A 42 -6.48 -6.62 -0.44
C ALA A 42 -6.78 -5.15 -0.73
N ALA A 43 -8.04 -4.75 -0.57
CA ALA A 43 -8.42 -3.36 -0.79
C ALA A 43 -7.38 -2.50 -0.07
N PRO A 44 -6.86 -1.43 -0.70
CA PRO A 44 -5.82 -0.62 -0.07
C PRO A 44 -6.29 -0.27 1.34
N GLN A 45 -5.44 -0.52 2.33
CA GLN A 45 -5.82 -0.36 3.72
C GLN A 45 -6.37 1.07 3.92
N PRO A 46 -7.50 1.21 4.64
CA PRO A 46 -8.07 2.52 4.89
C PRO A 46 -7.05 3.40 5.64
N PHE A 47 -7.13 4.71 5.43
CA PHE A 47 -6.30 5.65 6.18
C PHE A 47 -6.69 5.56 7.65
N VAL A 48 -5.71 5.59 8.55
CA VAL A 48 -5.95 5.63 9.98
C VAL A 48 -5.51 7.01 10.48
N PRO A 49 -6.46 7.90 10.82
CA PRO A 49 -6.15 9.19 11.45
C PRO A 49 -5.39 9.00 12.77
N ILE A 50 -4.64 10.01 13.18
CA ILE A 50 -3.93 9.97 14.46
C ILE A 50 -4.89 9.78 15.64
N THR A 51 -4.49 8.92 16.57
CA THR A 51 -5.22 8.69 17.81
C THR A 51 -5.18 9.93 18.72
N ASP A 52 -6.11 10.03 19.66
CA ASP A 52 -6.11 11.12 20.64
C ASP A 52 -4.82 11.15 21.47
N ARG A 53 -4.25 9.98 21.76
CA ARG A 53 -2.97 9.85 22.48
C ARG A 53 -1.82 10.46 21.68
N GLN A 54 -1.73 10.12 20.38
CA GLN A 54 -0.73 10.70 19.49
C GLN A 54 -0.95 12.21 19.33
N TRP A 55 -2.20 12.65 19.19
CA TRP A 55 -2.53 14.07 19.12
C TRP A 55 -2.05 14.84 20.35
N ARG A 56 -2.38 14.39 21.56
CA ARG A 56 -1.94 15.05 22.81
C ARG A 56 -0.42 15.18 22.92
N ALA A 57 0.33 14.24 22.36
CA ALA A 57 1.79 14.29 22.38
C ALA A 57 2.36 15.36 21.42
N ILE A 58 1.72 15.57 20.26
CA ILE A 58 2.19 16.54 19.27
C ILE A 58 1.53 17.92 19.39
N GLU A 59 0.32 18.01 19.94
CA GLU A 59 -0.49 19.23 20.01
C GLU A 59 0.29 20.46 20.52
N PRO A 60 1.11 20.38 21.60
CA PRO A 60 1.91 21.53 22.05
C PRO A 60 2.91 22.01 20.99
N ILE A 61 3.53 21.08 20.25
CA ILE A 61 4.49 21.38 19.19
C ILE A 61 3.78 22.07 18.03
N VAL A 62 2.64 21.51 17.61
CA VAL A 62 1.90 22.05 16.46
C VAL A 62 1.30 23.42 16.79
N GLU A 63 0.74 23.59 17.99
CA GLU A 63 0.11 24.84 18.42
C GLU A 63 1.13 25.97 18.59
N ALA A 64 2.36 25.67 19.02
CA ALA A 64 3.46 26.65 19.08
C ALA A 64 3.82 27.26 17.71
N THR A 65 3.42 26.63 16.60
CA THR A 65 3.67 27.15 15.25
C THR A 65 2.61 28.12 14.74
N ARG A 66 1.55 28.39 15.52
CA ARG A 66 0.54 29.37 15.16
C ARG A 66 1.13 30.78 15.12
N ARG A 67 0.70 31.55 14.13
CA ARG A 67 1.01 32.99 14.06
C ARG A 67 -0.07 33.77 14.80
N PRO A 68 0.31 34.79 15.60
CA PRO A 68 -0.66 35.76 16.13
C PRO A 68 -1.50 36.37 15.00
N GLY A 69 -2.84 36.42 15.19
CA GLY A 69 -3.77 36.96 14.20
C GLY A 69 -3.98 36.10 12.95
N GLY A 70 -3.45 34.87 12.92
CA GLY A 70 -3.72 33.92 11.83
C GLY A 70 -5.18 33.48 11.80
N ARG A 71 -5.66 33.08 10.61
CA ARG A 71 -7.00 32.47 10.50
C ARG A 71 -7.07 31.19 11.33
N PRO A 72 -8.18 30.96 12.07
CA PRO A 72 -8.39 29.70 12.76
C PRO A 72 -8.34 28.53 11.77
N VAL A 73 -7.53 27.53 12.08
CA VAL A 73 -7.47 26.26 11.35
C VAL A 73 -7.48 25.11 12.36
N ASP A 74 -8.02 23.98 11.93
CA ASP A 74 -7.91 22.72 12.66
C ASP A 74 -6.55 22.08 12.34
N LEU A 75 -5.62 22.16 13.29
CA LEU A 75 -4.26 21.64 13.11
C LEU A 75 -4.23 20.11 13.08
N ARG A 76 -5.16 19.43 13.79
CA ARG A 76 -5.26 17.98 13.77
C ARG A 76 -5.71 17.48 12.41
N ALA A 77 -6.73 18.14 11.85
CA ALA A 77 -7.18 17.89 10.49
C ALA A 77 -6.04 18.08 9.48
N LEU A 78 -5.23 19.14 9.63
CA LEU A 78 -4.09 19.39 8.76
C LEU A 78 -3.01 18.30 8.88
N VAL A 79 -2.64 17.87 10.10
CA VAL A 79 -1.68 16.78 10.31
C VAL A 79 -2.17 15.49 9.64
N ASN A 80 -3.44 15.13 9.84
CA ASN A 80 -4.04 13.97 9.18
C ASN A 80 -4.06 14.11 7.66
N GLY A 81 -4.37 15.30 7.14
CA GLY A 81 -4.37 15.57 5.71
C GLY A 81 -3.01 15.43 5.05
N ILE A 82 -1.97 15.94 5.70
CA ILE A 82 -0.59 15.80 5.23
C ILE A 82 -0.21 14.31 5.21
N ARG A 83 -0.44 13.59 6.31
CA ARG A 83 -0.19 12.14 6.37
C ARG A 83 -0.92 11.38 5.27
N TRP A 84 -2.20 11.69 5.06
CA TRP A 84 -3.00 11.06 4.02
C TRP A 84 -2.35 11.21 2.64
N VAL A 85 -1.90 12.42 2.30
CA VAL A 85 -1.24 12.70 1.01
C VAL A 85 0.09 11.96 0.90
N LEU A 86 0.92 11.98 1.95
CA LEU A 86 2.25 11.36 1.94
C LEU A 86 2.17 9.83 1.89
N GLU A 87 1.33 9.22 2.74
CA GLU A 87 1.16 7.76 2.81
C GLU A 87 0.59 7.18 1.51
N ARG A 88 -0.34 7.90 0.87
CA ARG A 88 -0.96 7.48 -0.40
C ARG A 88 -0.17 7.90 -1.63
N LYS A 89 0.89 8.68 -1.46
CA LYS A 89 1.62 9.35 -2.56
C LYS A 89 0.66 10.08 -3.52
N ALA A 90 -0.40 10.65 -2.94
CA ALA A 90 -1.46 11.32 -3.68
C ALA A 90 -1.03 12.72 -4.10
N LYS A 91 -1.77 13.33 -5.03
CA LYS A 91 -1.62 14.75 -5.33
C LYS A 91 -2.34 15.55 -4.26
N TRP A 92 -1.81 16.72 -3.88
CA TRP A 92 -2.47 17.63 -2.93
C TRP A 92 -3.92 17.97 -3.33
N ARG A 93 -4.21 18.02 -4.62
CA ARG A 93 -5.54 18.30 -5.18
C ARG A 93 -6.58 17.24 -4.84
N GLU A 94 -6.14 16.04 -4.47
CA GLU A 94 -6.97 14.88 -4.12
C GLU A 94 -7.22 14.79 -2.61
N LEU A 95 -6.67 15.74 -1.83
CA LEU A 95 -6.87 15.79 -0.39
C LEU A 95 -8.39 15.81 -0.05
N PRO A 96 -8.85 14.90 0.82
CA PRO A 96 -10.22 14.93 1.32
C PRO A 96 -10.55 16.24 2.03
N GLY A 97 -11.73 16.81 1.72
CA GLY A 97 -12.16 18.11 2.27
C GLY A 97 -12.30 18.15 3.79
N GLU A 98 -12.46 16.99 4.44
CA GLU A 98 -12.45 16.86 5.91
C GLU A 98 -11.12 17.29 6.55
N TYR A 99 -10.01 17.22 5.81
CA TYR A 99 -8.69 17.64 6.27
C TYR A 99 -8.33 19.09 5.92
N GLY A 100 -9.30 19.85 5.39
CA GLY A 100 -9.13 21.22 4.95
C GLY A 100 -8.81 21.36 3.46
N THR A 101 -8.41 22.57 3.06
CA THR A 101 -8.17 22.87 1.64
C THR A 101 -6.74 22.47 1.22
N PRO A 102 -6.55 21.89 0.02
CA PRO A 102 -5.23 21.50 -0.51
C PRO A 102 -4.15 22.57 -0.34
N THR A 103 -4.49 23.81 -0.67
CA THR A 103 -3.56 24.95 -0.63
C THR A 103 -3.14 25.29 0.80
N THR A 104 -4.07 25.26 1.76
CA THR A 104 -3.77 25.53 3.17
C THR A 104 -2.91 24.41 3.74
N THR A 105 -3.28 23.16 3.49
CA THR A 105 -2.54 21.97 3.96
C THR A 105 -1.12 21.94 3.43
N TRP A 106 -0.91 22.21 2.13
CA TRP A 106 0.43 22.31 1.55
C TRP A 106 1.26 23.43 2.17
N ARG A 107 0.67 24.62 2.41
CA ARG A 107 1.39 25.75 3.02
C ARG A 107 1.84 25.44 4.45
N TRP A 108 1.01 24.76 5.22
CA TRP A 108 1.36 24.30 6.57
C TRP A 108 2.43 23.22 6.53
N TYR A 109 2.30 22.22 5.66
CA TYR A 109 3.32 21.19 5.48
C TYR A 109 4.67 21.80 5.12
N LYS A 110 4.72 22.67 4.11
CA LYS A 110 5.95 23.34 3.71
C LYS A 110 6.59 24.10 4.87
N ARG A 111 5.80 24.87 5.62
CA ARG A 111 6.30 25.60 6.80
C ARG A 111 6.92 24.66 7.84
N TRP A 112 6.24 23.56 8.18
CA TRP A 112 6.74 22.61 9.16
C TRP A 112 7.93 21.80 8.66
N LEU A 113 8.01 21.56 7.36
CA LEU A 113 9.16 20.94 6.74
C LEU A 113 10.39 21.86 6.82
N ASP A 114 10.22 23.13 6.43
CA ASP A 114 11.28 24.14 6.47
C ASP A 114 11.79 24.42 7.90
N SER A 115 10.91 24.31 8.91
CA SER A 115 11.26 24.52 10.31
C SER A 115 11.66 23.25 11.07
N GLY A 116 11.64 22.09 10.43
CA GLY A 116 11.92 20.79 11.07
C GLY A 116 10.83 20.24 11.99
N VAL A 117 9.74 20.99 12.21
CA VAL A 117 8.59 20.59 13.04
C VAL A 117 7.92 19.32 12.49
N TRP A 118 7.87 19.18 11.15
CA TRP A 118 7.27 18.00 10.55
C TRP A 118 8.00 16.71 10.95
N ALA A 119 9.34 16.75 11.01
CA ALA A 119 10.13 15.59 11.41
C ALA A 119 9.91 15.22 12.88
N GLU A 120 9.61 16.19 13.74
CA GLU A 120 9.26 15.94 15.13
C GLU A 120 7.86 15.31 15.25
N ILE A 121 6.89 15.81 14.48
CA ILE A 121 5.54 15.24 14.40
C ILE A 121 5.62 13.78 13.92
N GLU A 122 6.33 13.53 12.83
CA GLU A 122 6.47 12.20 12.22
C GLU A 122 7.04 11.18 13.21
N ARG A 123 8.06 11.55 13.98
CA ARG A 123 8.67 10.69 15.02
C ARG A 123 7.68 10.19 16.07
N VAL A 124 6.62 10.95 16.34
CA VAL A 124 5.62 10.62 17.37
C VAL A 124 4.43 9.85 16.79
N VAL A 125 4.11 10.06 15.51
CA VAL A 125 2.88 9.55 14.89
C VAL A 125 3.08 8.35 13.96
N SER A 126 4.32 8.08 13.54
CA SER A 126 4.75 6.84 12.87
C SER A 126 4.82 5.67 13.85
#